data_AF-A0A2S8FQV6-F1
#
_entry.id   AF-A0A2S8FQV6-F1
#
_cell.length_a   1.000
_cell.length_b   1.000
_cell.length_c   1.000
_cell.angle_alpha   90.00
_cell.angle_beta   90.00
_cell.angle_gamma   90.00
#
_symmetry.space_group_name_H-M   'P 1'
#
loop_
_entity.id
_entity.type
_entity.pdbx_description
1 polymer ?
#
loop_
_entity_poly.entity_id
_entity_poly.type
_entity_poly.pdbx_seq_one_letter_code
_entity_poly.pdbx_strand_id
1 'polypeptide(L)'
;MIKRHATRKTGLTLAELLVASAVMGILCVGFGTLAVSVQMANAYAQEKNQIGQHARVVLLRIEQAIHQAHATEAFPGLTTIDYFSGTYDFPQAIAIWTPSIEPTNTYPLVNQLTIFACDPDSPNRLLEITNDSDASAAPALASSSAWRTLVRTLIADPNSDVVEITDLMRAGKLGANYYGTLRFQTRITPTDDAIVDARSGNVDWESLNWATSIYSSQSGLRQVWCRFEFQLVPDSNVELHDTLQDRADPFFGSSAIYYQITE
;
A
#
# COMPACT_ATOMS: atom_id res chain seq x y z
N MET A 1 -33.46 85.06 6.80
CA MET A 1 -32.68 84.87 8.04
C MET A 1 -32.61 83.36 8.31
N ILE A 2 -31.50 82.71 7.89
CA ILE A 2 -31.35 81.25 7.94
C ILE A 2 -30.59 80.87 9.22
N LYS A 3 -31.26 80.23 10.19
CA LYS A 3 -30.62 79.68 11.39
C LYS A 3 -29.84 78.41 11.01
N ARG A 4 -28.51 78.52 10.85
CA ARG A 4 -27.62 77.34 10.81
C ARG A 4 -27.60 76.70 12.20
N HIS A 5 -28.14 75.48 12.33
CA HIS A 5 -27.89 74.64 13.49
C HIS A 5 -26.47 74.10 13.40
N ALA A 6 -25.58 74.61 14.26
CA ALA A 6 -24.29 74.00 14.48
C ALA A 6 -24.51 72.70 15.25
N THR A 7 -24.48 71.57 14.54
CA THR A 7 -24.34 70.25 15.15
C THR A 7 -23.01 70.22 15.90
N ARG A 8 -23.06 70.31 17.24
CA ARG A 8 -21.91 70.06 18.11
C ARG A 8 -21.41 68.64 17.81
N LYS A 9 -20.19 68.53 17.27
CA LYS A 9 -19.48 67.25 17.21
C LYS A 9 -19.16 66.85 18.65
N THR A 10 -19.90 65.88 19.19
CA THR A 10 -19.58 65.20 20.45
C THR A 10 -18.26 64.45 20.25
N GLY A 11 -17.19 64.96 20.84
CA GLY A 11 -15.94 64.23 20.94
C GLY A 11 -16.12 63.03 21.87
N LEU A 12 -15.64 61.86 21.44
CA LEU A 12 -15.62 60.65 22.25
C LEU A 12 -14.92 60.94 23.58
N THR A 13 -15.56 60.53 24.68
CA THR A 13 -14.94 60.57 25.99
C THR A 13 -13.77 59.58 26.04
N LEU A 14 -12.76 59.87 26.86
CA LEU A 14 -11.58 59.00 27.01
C LEU A 14 -11.95 57.57 27.43
N ALA A 15 -13.04 57.43 28.19
CA ALA A 15 -13.62 56.13 28.56
C ALA A 15 -14.20 55.38 27.35
N GLU A 16 -14.93 56.05 26.45
CA GLU A 16 -15.44 55.42 25.22
C GLU A 16 -14.32 54.99 24.28
N LEU A 17 -13.22 55.76 24.22
CA LEU A 17 -12.05 55.42 23.39
C LEU A 17 -11.30 54.19 23.96
N LEU A 18 -11.21 54.09 25.29
CA LEU A 18 -10.67 52.91 25.99
C LEU A 18 -11.54 51.66 25.80
N VAL A 19 -12.87 51.80 25.88
CA VAL A 19 -13.79 50.68 25.64
C VAL A 19 -13.71 50.25 24.17
N ALA A 20 -13.69 51.19 23.23
CA ALA A 20 -13.57 50.90 21.81
C ALA A 20 -12.25 50.19 21.46
N SER A 21 -11.13 50.62 22.05
CA SER A 21 -9.83 49.97 21.83
C SER A 21 -9.76 48.58 22.47
N ALA A 22 -10.36 48.38 23.65
CA ALA A 22 -10.48 47.06 24.28
C ALA A 22 -11.33 46.09 23.44
N VAL A 23 -12.49 46.55 22.93
CA VAL A 23 -13.36 45.74 22.06
C VAL A 23 -12.65 45.39 20.75
N MET A 24 -11.96 46.35 20.12
CA MET A 24 -11.15 46.07 18.93
C MET A 24 -10.03 45.07 19.22
N GLY A 25 -9.34 45.21 20.36
CA GLY A 25 -8.32 44.26 20.78
C GLY A 25 -8.85 42.82 20.89
N ILE A 26 -10.00 42.64 21.54
CA ILE A 26 -10.66 41.33 21.67
C ILE A 26 -11.08 40.79 20.29
N LEU A 27 -11.64 41.63 19.42
CA LEU A 27 -12.01 41.22 18.07
C LEU A 27 -10.79 40.81 17.24
N CYS A 28 -9.69 41.58 17.30
CA CYS A 28 -8.44 41.24 16.60
C CYS A 28 -7.87 39.91 17.10
N VAL A 29 -7.88 39.65 18.41
CA VAL A 29 -7.46 38.36 18.96
C VAL A 29 -8.39 37.23 18.48
N GLY A 30 -9.71 37.45 18.52
CA GLY A 30 -10.69 36.49 18.03
C GLY A 30 -10.47 36.12 16.56
N PHE A 31 -10.31 37.11 15.68
CA PHE A 31 -10.00 36.88 14.27
C PHE A 31 -8.64 36.19 14.06
N GLY A 32 -7.63 36.54 14.86
CA GLY A 32 -6.34 35.86 14.84
C GLY A 32 -6.45 34.37 15.15
N THR A 33 -7.19 34.00 16.20
CA THR A 33 -7.39 32.59 16.57
C THR A 33 -8.18 31.80 15.51
N LEU A 34 -9.20 32.41 14.91
CA LEU A 34 -9.97 31.80 13.83
C LEU A 34 -9.12 31.60 12.57
N ALA A 35 -8.30 32.59 12.21
CA ALA A 35 -7.40 32.49 11.05
C ALA A 35 -6.42 31.32 11.21
N VAL A 36 -5.80 31.18 12.40
CA VAL A 36 -4.91 30.05 12.71
C VAL A 36 -5.67 28.72 12.65
N SER A 37 -6.87 28.66 13.23
CA SER A 37 -7.69 27.44 13.23
C SER A 37 -8.07 27.00 11.81
N VAL A 38 -8.45 27.93 10.95
CA VAL A 38 -8.77 27.66 9.53
C VAL A 38 -7.52 27.20 8.78
N GLN A 39 -6.37 27.82 9.03
CA GLN A 39 -5.10 27.41 8.40
C GLN A 39 -4.72 25.98 8.82
N MET A 40 -4.85 25.64 10.10
CA MET A 40 -4.61 24.27 10.60
C MET A 40 -5.59 23.26 10.01
N ALA A 41 -6.88 23.58 9.96
CA ALA A 41 -7.89 22.71 9.37
C ALA A 41 -7.63 22.48 7.88
N ASN A 42 -7.21 23.52 7.15
CA ASN A 42 -6.87 23.41 5.73
C ASN A 42 -5.62 22.55 5.51
N ALA A 43 -4.55 22.74 6.31
CA ALA A 43 -3.34 21.93 6.23
C ALA A 43 -3.65 20.44 6.48
N TYR A 44 -4.40 20.14 7.54
CA TYR A 44 -4.83 18.78 7.82
C TYR A 44 -5.66 18.15 6.68
N ALA A 45 -6.59 18.90 6.11
CA ALA A 45 -7.39 18.42 4.98
C ALA A 45 -6.53 18.15 3.74
N GLN A 46 -5.52 18.99 3.47
CA GLN A 46 -4.59 18.79 2.36
C GLN A 46 -3.77 17.51 2.54
N GLU A 47 -3.21 17.27 3.73
CA GLU A 47 -2.44 16.07 4.05
C GLU A 47 -3.29 14.80 3.91
N LYS A 48 -4.52 14.80 4.44
CA LYS A 48 -5.44 13.65 4.30
C LYS A 48 -5.81 13.38 2.86
N ASN A 49 -6.01 14.43 2.05
CA ASN A 49 -6.24 14.28 0.61
C ASN A 49 -5.02 13.67 -0.09
N GLN A 50 -3.80 14.10 0.25
CA GLN A 50 -2.57 13.55 -0.31
C GLN A 50 -2.42 12.06 0.04
N ILE A 51 -2.52 11.69 1.32
CA ILE A 51 -2.47 10.30 1.77
C ILE A 51 -3.51 9.44 1.03
N GLY A 52 -4.76 9.92 0.93
CA GLY A 52 -5.81 9.22 0.22
C GLY A 52 -5.51 8.99 -1.27
N GLN A 53 -4.87 9.95 -1.95
CA GLN A 53 -4.45 9.81 -3.35
C GLN A 53 -3.35 8.76 -3.50
N HIS A 54 -2.30 8.80 -2.66
CA HIS A 54 -1.24 7.80 -2.68
C HIS A 54 -1.79 6.40 -2.42
N ALA A 55 -2.64 6.23 -1.41
CA ALA A 55 -3.28 4.96 -1.11
C ALA A 55 -4.09 4.43 -2.31
N ARG A 56 -4.86 5.29 -2.98
CA ARG A 56 -5.61 4.90 -4.18
C ARG A 56 -4.69 4.41 -5.29
N VAL A 57 -3.56 5.06 -5.53
CA VAL A 57 -2.60 4.64 -6.56
C VAL A 57 -1.99 3.28 -6.20
N VAL A 58 -1.59 3.08 -4.94
CA VAL A 58 -1.06 1.80 -4.44
C VAL A 58 -2.07 0.67 -4.63
N LEU A 59 -3.32 0.87 -4.18
CA LEU A 59 -4.39 -0.12 -4.33
C LEU A 59 -4.61 -0.48 -5.80
N LEU A 60 -4.79 0.53 -6.67
CA LEU A 60 -5.08 0.31 -8.09
C LEU A 60 -3.94 -0.41 -8.81
N ARG A 61 -2.68 -0.05 -8.55
CA ARG A 61 -1.52 -0.69 -9.20
C ARG A 61 -1.38 -2.16 -8.81
N ILE A 62 -1.48 -2.46 -7.52
CA ILE A 62 -1.40 -3.85 -7.02
C ILE A 62 -2.59 -4.67 -7.54
N GLU A 63 -3.82 -4.16 -7.45
CA GLU A 63 -5.01 -4.87 -7.94
C GLU A 63 -4.94 -5.12 -9.43
N GLN A 64 -4.51 -4.13 -10.22
CA GLN A 64 -4.36 -4.26 -11.66
C GLN A 64 -3.31 -5.32 -12.02
N ALA A 65 -2.15 -5.33 -11.35
CA ALA A 65 -1.13 -6.33 -11.57
C ALA A 65 -1.64 -7.75 -11.24
N ILE A 66 -2.35 -7.92 -10.12
CA ILE A 66 -2.95 -9.21 -9.74
C ILE A 66 -4.00 -9.64 -10.78
N HIS A 67 -4.85 -8.73 -11.27
CA HIS A 67 -5.85 -9.06 -12.28
C HIS A 67 -5.25 -9.49 -13.63
N GLN A 68 -4.03 -9.06 -13.93
CA GLN A 68 -3.28 -9.45 -15.13
C GLN A 68 -2.39 -10.66 -14.89
N ALA A 69 -2.40 -11.25 -13.69
CA ALA A 69 -1.51 -12.33 -13.35
C ALA A 69 -1.86 -13.62 -14.12
N HIS A 70 -0.84 -14.22 -14.72
CA HIS A 70 -0.92 -15.55 -15.30
C HIS A 70 -0.62 -16.59 -14.22
N ALA A 71 -1.41 -17.65 -14.14
CA ALA A 71 -1.24 -18.71 -13.16
C ALA A 71 -1.23 -20.09 -13.81
N THR A 72 -0.36 -20.94 -13.31
CA THR A 72 -0.25 -22.34 -13.67
C THR A 72 -0.25 -23.18 -12.40
N GLU A 73 -0.22 -24.50 -12.56
CA GLU A 73 -0.07 -25.39 -11.41
C GLU A 73 1.33 -25.28 -10.76
N ALA A 74 2.36 -24.99 -11.55
CA ALA A 74 3.73 -24.86 -11.04
C ALA A 74 3.99 -23.49 -10.37
N PHE A 75 3.26 -22.45 -10.77
CA PHE A 75 3.32 -21.13 -10.15
C PHE A 75 1.92 -20.54 -10.03
N PRO A 76 1.42 -20.27 -8.81
CA PRO A 76 0.04 -19.83 -8.56
C PRO A 76 -0.22 -18.36 -8.94
N GLY A 77 0.55 -17.81 -9.87
CA GLY A 77 0.48 -16.43 -10.38
C GLY A 77 1.00 -15.35 -9.44
N LEU A 78 1.07 -15.60 -8.13
CA LEU A 78 1.66 -14.68 -7.17
C LEU A 78 2.30 -15.40 -5.98
N THR A 79 3.33 -14.80 -5.39
CA THR A 79 3.98 -15.30 -4.17
C THR A 79 4.40 -14.16 -3.25
N THR A 80 4.16 -14.32 -1.95
CA THR A 80 4.64 -13.37 -0.93
C THR A 80 6.11 -13.61 -0.66
N ILE A 81 6.81 -12.53 -0.33
CA ILE A 81 8.23 -12.55 -0.01
C ILE A 81 8.37 -12.00 1.41
N ASP A 82 8.73 -12.91 2.32
CA ASP A 82 8.83 -12.60 3.75
C ASP A 82 10.25 -12.17 4.11
N TYR A 83 10.33 -11.05 4.81
CA TYR A 83 11.52 -10.57 5.50
C TYR A 83 11.46 -11.00 6.96
N PHE A 84 12.63 -11.25 7.56
CA PHE A 84 12.70 -11.79 8.92
C PHE A 84 13.47 -10.83 9.82
N SER A 85 12.94 -10.62 11.03
CA SER A 85 13.67 -10.00 12.13
C SER A 85 13.45 -10.80 13.39
N GLY A 86 14.47 -11.57 13.80
CA GLY A 86 14.33 -12.54 14.88
C GLY A 86 13.30 -13.61 14.55
N THR A 87 12.18 -13.63 15.26
CA THR A 87 11.09 -14.60 15.11
C THR A 87 9.85 -14.04 14.41
N TYR A 88 9.90 -12.79 13.95
CA TYR A 88 8.76 -12.13 13.31
C TYR A 88 8.97 -12.01 11.80
N ASP A 89 7.91 -12.34 11.07
CA ASP A 89 7.87 -12.32 9.61
C ASP A 89 7.17 -11.06 9.11
N PHE A 90 7.83 -10.38 8.19
CA PHE A 90 7.41 -9.15 7.54
C PHE A 90 7.17 -9.45 6.05
N PRO A 91 5.95 -9.84 5.64
CA PRO A 91 5.58 -10.08 4.24
C PRO A 91 5.46 -8.75 3.46
N GLN A 92 6.58 -8.05 3.29
CA GLN A 92 6.67 -6.68 2.76
C GLN A 92 6.85 -6.63 1.25
N ALA A 93 6.85 -7.78 0.58
CA ALA A 93 6.93 -7.84 -0.87
C ALA A 93 6.06 -8.97 -1.44
N ILE A 94 5.67 -8.80 -2.70
CA ILE A 94 4.95 -9.78 -3.50
C ILE A 94 5.52 -9.79 -4.91
N ALA A 95 5.75 -10.98 -5.46
CA ALA A 95 6.05 -11.16 -6.87
C ALA A 95 4.79 -11.66 -7.58
N ILE A 96 4.44 -11.03 -8.70
CA ILE A 96 3.25 -11.32 -9.49
C ILE A 96 3.70 -11.63 -10.91
N TRP A 97 3.22 -12.74 -11.47
CA TRP A 97 3.55 -13.15 -12.83
C TRP A 97 2.66 -12.45 -13.85
N THR A 98 3.16 -11.38 -14.44
CA THR A 98 2.44 -10.51 -15.39
C THR A 98 3.16 -10.49 -16.75
N PRO A 99 3.08 -11.58 -17.52
CA PRO A 99 3.75 -11.64 -18.81
C PRO A 99 3.05 -10.69 -19.82
N SER A 100 3.82 -10.00 -20.66
CA SER A 100 3.27 -9.07 -21.66
C SER A 100 2.53 -9.75 -22.81
N ILE A 101 2.82 -11.02 -23.03
CA ILE A 101 2.19 -11.93 -24.00
C ILE A 101 1.89 -13.26 -23.31
N GLU A 102 1.01 -14.08 -23.89
CA GLU A 102 0.71 -15.40 -23.34
C GLU A 102 2.00 -16.24 -23.20
N PRO A 103 2.38 -16.65 -21.98
CA PRO A 103 3.62 -17.36 -21.76
C PRO A 103 3.52 -18.79 -22.28
N THR A 104 4.61 -19.32 -22.83
CA THR A 104 4.72 -20.74 -23.21
C THR A 104 5.41 -21.58 -22.13
N ASN A 105 6.07 -20.90 -21.18
CA ASN A 105 6.73 -21.48 -20.02
C ASN A 105 5.72 -21.79 -18.91
N THR A 106 5.94 -22.88 -18.18
CA THR A 106 5.09 -23.28 -17.05
C THR A 106 5.42 -22.55 -15.75
N TYR A 107 6.58 -21.89 -15.68
CA TYR A 107 7.09 -21.17 -14.51
C TYR A 107 7.67 -19.82 -14.92
N PRO A 108 7.48 -18.74 -14.16
CA PRO A 108 7.87 -17.38 -14.58
C PRO A 108 9.37 -17.22 -14.83
N LEU A 109 9.68 -16.37 -15.80
CA LEU A 109 10.97 -15.72 -15.93
C LEU A 109 10.96 -14.38 -15.19
N VAL A 110 12.12 -13.86 -14.80
CA VAL A 110 12.23 -12.59 -14.06
C VAL A 110 11.63 -11.43 -14.87
N ASN A 111 11.84 -11.39 -16.19
CA ASN A 111 11.24 -10.40 -17.09
C ASN A 111 9.73 -10.51 -17.31
N GLN A 112 9.08 -11.50 -16.69
CA GLN A 112 7.64 -11.63 -16.67
C GLN A 112 7.06 -11.29 -15.28
N LEU A 113 7.90 -10.87 -14.33
CA LEU A 113 7.46 -10.52 -12.99
C LEU A 113 7.30 -9.02 -12.82
N THR A 114 6.18 -8.65 -12.20
CA THR A 114 6.04 -7.36 -11.53
C THR A 114 6.16 -7.60 -10.04
N ILE A 115 7.11 -6.92 -9.39
CA ILE A 115 7.34 -7.06 -7.95
C ILE A 115 6.95 -5.76 -7.26
N PHE A 116 6.13 -5.88 -6.22
CA PHE A 116 5.87 -4.78 -5.30
C PHE A 116 6.62 -5.04 -4.01
N ALA A 117 7.46 -4.11 -3.57
CA ALA A 117 8.27 -4.28 -2.37
C ALA A 117 8.52 -2.96 -1.65
N CYS A 118 8.60 -3.00 -0.32
CA CYS A 118 9.26 -1.93 0.42
C CYS A 118 10.78 -1.96 0.17
N ASP A 119 11.37 -0.80 -0.04
CA ASP A 119 12.83 -0.66 -0.14
C ASP A 119 13.49 -1.03 1.21
N PRO A 120 14.37 -2.05 1.28
CA PRO A 120 15.02 -2.45 2.52
C PRO A 120 15.88 -1.35 3.15
N ASP A 121 16.44 -0.44 2.34
CA ASP A 121 17.29 0.66 2.81
C ASP A 121 16.47 1.91 3.13
N SER A 122 15.25 2.01 2.59
CA SER A 122 14.29 3.09 2.83
C SER A 122 12.86 2.56 3.03
N PRO A 123 12.53 2.02 4.22
CA PRO A 123 11.31 1.23 4.43
C PRO A 123 9.98 1.99 4.28
N ASN A 124 10.02 3.31 4.09
CA ASN A 124 8.89 4.16 3.75
C ASN A 124 8.58 4.22 2.24
N ARG A 125 9.45 3.68 1.40
CA ARG A 125 9.27 3.67 -0.05
C ARG A 125 8.67 2.35 -0.49
N LEU A 126 7.53 2.41 -1.17
CA LEU A 126 6.96 1.28 -1.89
C LEU A 126 7.32 1.40 -3.36
N LEU A 127 7.97 0.36 -3.87
CA LEU A 127 8.49 0.27 -5.21
C LEU A 127 7.68 -0.75 -6.03
N GLU A 128 7.44 -0.43 -7.30
CA GLU A 128 7.09 -1.37 -8.36
C GLU A 128 8.35 -1.63 -9.19
N ILE A 129 8.72 -2.89 -9.33
CA ILE A 129 9.99 -3.30 -9.92
C ILE A 129 9.70 -4.28 -11.06
N THR A 130 10.22 -3.99 -12.25
CA THR A 130 10.21 -4.87 -13.41
C THR A 130 11.60 -4.88 -14.05
N ASN A 131 11.92 -5.93 -14.80
CA ASN A 131 13.18 -6.00 -15.56
C ASN A 131 12.98 -6.79 -16.85
N ASP A 132 12.65 -6.09 -17.93
CA ASP A 132 12.33 -6.70 -19.22
C ASP A 132 13.51 -7.47 -19.85
N SER A 133 14.74 -7.21 -19.38
CA SER A 133 15.97 -7.79 -19.93
C SER A 133 16.38 -9.13 -19.30
N ASP A 134 15.92 -9.42 -18.08
CA ASP A 134 16.33 -10.62 -17.35
C ASP A 134 15.47 -11.84 -17.70
N ALA A 135 15.96 -12.66 -18.63
CA ALA A 135 15.32 -13.91 -19.04
C ALA A 135 15.64 -15.11 -18.13
N SER A 136 16.23 -14.91 -16.95
CA SER A 136 16.49 -15.99 -16.01
C SER A 136 15.19 -16.51 -15.38
N ALA A 137 15.20 -17.78 -14.97
CA ALA A 137 14.06 -18.37 -14.29
C ALA A 137 13.89 -17.75 -12.90
N ALA A 138 12.65 -17.49 -12.51
CA ALA A 138 12.34 -17.00 -11.18
C ALA A 138 12.77 -18.02 -10.09
N PRO A 139 13.06 -17.56 -8.86
CA PRO A 139 13.37 -18.45 -7.75
C PRO A 139 12.22 -19.43 -7.46
N ALA A 140 12.55 -20.60 -6.93
CA ALA A 140 11.54 -21.57 -6.48
C ALA A 140 10.66 -20.98 -5.35
N LEU A 141 9.37 -21.33 -5.34
CA LEU A 141 8.38 -20.83 -4.36
C LEU A 141 8.82 -21.03 -2.90
N ALA A 142 9.45 -22.16 -2.59
CA ALA A 142 9.91 -22.48 -1.23
C ALA A 142 11.19 -21.71 -0.79
N SER A 143 11.83 -20.97 -1.68
CA SER A 143 13.14 -20.35 -1.45
C SER A 143 13.05 -18.86 -1.11
N SER A 144 12.50 -18.52 0.05
CA SER A 144 12.30 -17.11 0.48
C SER A 144 13.60 -16.29 0.55
N SER A 145 14.75 -16.92 0.78
CA SER A 145 16.06 -16.23 0.73
C SER A 145 16.42 -15.80 -0.69
N ALA A 146 16.22 -16.66 -1.68
CA ALA A 146 16.51 -16.36 -3.08
C ALA A 146 15.60 -15.25 -3.62
N TRP A 147 14.32 -15.25 -3.23
CA TRP A 147 13.41 -14.15 -3.55
C TRP A 147 13.86 -12.80 -2.98
N ARG A 148 14.28 -12.75 -1.71
CA ARG A 148 14.83 -11.51 -1.11
C ARG A 148 16.10 -11.04 -1.80
N THR A 149 16.97 -11.97 -2.18
CA THR A 149 18.18 -11.63 -2.96
C THR A 149 17.79 -11.06 -4.31
N LEU A 150 16.85 -11.68 -5.03
CA LEU A 150 16.35 -11.18 -6.32
C LEU A 150 15.82 -9.75 -6.18
N VAL A 151 14.95 -9.47 -5.19
CA VAL A 151 14.41 -8.11 -4.97
C VAL A 151 15.54 -7.09 -4.76
N ARG A 152 16.52 -7.39 -3.91
CA ARG A 152 17.66 -6.49 -3.67
C ARG A 152 18.50 -6.29 -4.93
N THR A 153 18.72 -7.35 -5.70
CA THR A 153 19.47 -7.28 -6.95
C THR A 153 18.76 -6.41 -7.97
N LEU A 154 17.45 -6.58 -8.14
CA LEU A 154 16.67 -5.78 -9.09
C LEU A 154 16.60 -4.30 -8.69
N ILE A 155 16.46 -3.98 -7.40
CA ILE A 155 16.51 -2.58 -6.93
C ILE A 155 17.85 -1.91 -7.29
N ALA A 156 18.95 -2.66 -7.24
CA ALA A 156 20.29 -2.16 -7.53
C ALA A 156 20.70 -2.26 -9.01
N ASP A 157 19.95 -2.99 -9.85
CA ASP A 157 20.29 -3.26 -11.24
C ASP A 157 19.87 -2.08 -12.13
N PRO A 158 20.81 -1.44 -12.86
CA PRO A 158 20.49 -0.33 -13.76
C PRO A 158 19.57 -0.71 -14.94
N ASN A 159 19.37 -2.00 -15.22
CA ASN A 159 18.45 -2.46 -16.26
C ASN A 159 17.02 -2.71 -15.74
N SER A 160 16.81 -2.63 -14.42
CA SER A 160 15.46 -2.74 -13.85
C SER A 160 14.76 -1.39 -13.91
N ASP A 161 13.48 -1.40 -14.26
CA ASP A 161 12.61 -0.24 -14.09
C ASP A 161 12.05 -0.26 -12.66
N VAL A 162 12.46 0.72 -11.87
CA VAL A 162 12.10 0.84 -10.45
C VAL A 162 11.28 2.11 -10.28
N VAL A 163 9.97 1.93 -10.22
CA VAL A 163 9.01 3.02 -10.06
C VAL A 163 8.64 3.16 -8.58
N GLU A 164 8.95 4.30 -8.00
CA GLU A 164 8.46 4.64 -6.67
C GLU A 164 6.98 5.01 -6.72
N ILE A 165 6.13 4.24 -6.03
CA ILE A 165 4.69 4.49 -5.96
C ILE A 165 4.39 5.52 -4.87
N THR A 166 5.08 5.41 -3.74
CA THR A 166 4.95 6.32 -2.60
C THR A 166 6.15 6.22 -1.68
N ASP A 167 6.50 7.34 -1.05
CA ASP A 167 7.45 7.49 0.04
C ASP A 167 6.77 7.72 1.40
N LEU A 168 5.44 7.60 1.45
CA LEU A 168 4.61 7.88 2.63
C LEU A 168 4.28 6.60 3.42
N MET A 169 4.87 5.46 3.07
CA MET A 169 4.62 4.21 3.78
C MET A 169 5.09 4.37 5.22
N ARG A 170 4.20 4.12 6.18
CA ARG A 170 4.60 4.13 7.58
C ARG A 170 5.64 3.03 7.77
N ALA A 171 6.72 3.39 8.44
CA ALA A 171 7.79 2.49 8.81
C ALA A 171 7.85 2.43 10.34
N GLY A 172 7.68 1.23 10.90
CA GLY A 172 7.78 0.96 12.32
C GLY A 172 9.19 0.54 12.70
N LYS A 173 9.65 0.95 13.89
CA LYS A 173 10.96 0.58 14.40
C LYS A 173 10.92 -0.73 15.18
N LEU A 174 11.80 -1.67 14.84
CA LEU A 174 12.05 -2.89 15.62
C LEU A 174 13.55 -3.03 15.89
N GLY A 175 13.94 -2.79 17.14
CA GLY A 175 15.36 -2.72 17.53
C GLY A 175 16.05 -1.53 16.87
N ALA A 176 17.10 -1.80 16.09
CA ALA A 176 17.85 -0.77 15.37
C ALA A 176 17.33 -0.51 13.94
N ASN A 177 16.42 -1.34 13.43
CA ASN A 177 15.99 -1.31 12.04
C ASN A 177 14.55 -0.77 11.92
N TYR A 178 14.26 -0.17 10.77
CA TYR A 178 12.90 0.19 10.37
C TYR A 178 12.32 -0.85 9.41
N TYR A 179 11.01 -1.03 9.48
CA TYR A 179 10.26 -1.98 8.68
C TYR A 179 8.98 -1.31 8.18
N GLY A 180 8.71 -1.40 6.88
CA GLY A 180 7.46 -0.91 6.31
C GLY A 180 6.23 -1.61 6.91
N THR A 181 5.12 -0.90 7.00
CA THR A 181 3.85 -1.47 7.50
C THR A 181 3.07 -2.25 6.45
N LEU A 182 3.60 -2.34 5.22
CA LEU A 182 3.04 -3.15 4.15
C LEU A 182 3.07 -4.64 4.53
N ARG A 183 1.91 -5.29 4.36
CA ARG A 183 1.72 -6.70 4.66
C ARG A 183 0.91 -7.34 3.55
N PHE A 184 1.53 -8.27 2.83
CA PHE A 184 0.83 -9.19 1.94
C PHE A 184 0.46 -10.48 2.67
N GLN A 185 -0.66 -11.07 2.28
CA GLN A 185 -1.07 -12.39 2.73
C GLN A 185 -1.76 -13.10 1.59
N THR A 186 -1.30 -14.31 1.29
CA THR A 186 -1.89 -15.12 0.22
C THR A 186 -2.55 -16.36 0.78
N ARG A 187 -3.60 -16.80 0.08
CA ARG A 187 -4.31 -18.03 0.37
C ARG A 187 -4.65 -18.70 -0.95
N ILE A 188 -4.24 -19.95 -1.08
CA ILE A 188 -4.55 -20.78 -2.25
C ILE A 188 -5.57 -21.84 -1.84
N THR A 189 -6.58 -22.05 -2.66
CA THR A 189 -7.69 -22.96 -2.35
C THR A 189 -8.18 -23.64 -3.64
N PRO A 190 -8.12 -24.99 -3.74
CA PRO A 190 -7.53 -25.93 -2.77
C PRO A 190 -6.01 -25.75 -2.56
N THR A 191 -5.48 -26.26 -1.44
CA THR A 191 -4.03 -26.25 -1.16
C THR A 191 -3.30 -27.27 -2.03
N ASP A 192 -1.98 -27.09 -2.22
CA ASP A 192 -1.19 -28.05 -3.01
C ASP A 192 -1.24 -29.46 -2.41
N ASP A 193 -1.13 -29.57 -1.08
CA ASP A 193 -1.21 -30.85 -0.37
C ASP A 193 -2.55 -31.56 -0.60
N ALA A 194 -3.66 -30.81 -0.60
CA ALA A 194 -4.98 -31.41 -0.82
C ALA A 194 -5.15 -31.92 -2.26
N ILE A 195 -4.55 -31.24 -3.24
CA ILE A 195 -4.54 -31.70 -4.64
C ILE A 195 -3.69 -32.97 -4.78
N VAL A 196 -2.53 -33.02 -4.11
CA VAL A 196 -1.67 -34.21 -4.09
C VAL A 196 -2.38 -35.39 -3.44
N ASP A 197 -3.10 -35.18 -2.34
CA ASP A 197 -3.89 -36.21 -1.67
C ASP A 197 -5.03 -36.73 -2.55
N ALA A 198 -5.73 -35.86 -3.26
CA ALA A 198 -6.80 -36.27 -4.17
C ALA A 198 -6.27 -37.13 -5.32
N ARG A 199 -5.18 -36.71 -5.97
CA ARG A 199 -4.53 -37.47 -7.05
C ARG A 199 -3.93 -38.79 -6.58
N SER A 200 -3.59 -38.88 -5.30
CA SER A 200 -3.11 -40.12 -4.68
C SER A 200 -4.26 -41.06 -4.28
N GLY A 201 -5.52 -40.64 -4.46
CA GLY A 201 -6.72 -41.40 -4.07
C GLY A 201 -7.01 -41.42 -2.57
N ASN A 202 -6.39 -40.52 -1.79
CA ASN A 202 -6.62 -40.42 -0.34
C ASN A 202 -7.91 -39.65 -0.02
N VAL A 203 -8.30 -38.75 -0.91
CA VAL A 203 -9.46 -37.84 -0.77
C VAL A 203 -10.18 -37.79 -2.12
N ASP A 204 -11.50 -37.73 -2.14
CA ASP A 204 -12.25 -37.61 -3.41
C ASP A 204 -12.00 -36.24 -4.04
N TRP A 205 -11.71 -36.19 -5.35
CA TRP A 205 -11.49 -34.93 -6.10
C TRP A 205 -12.62 -33.91 -5.89
N GLU A 206 -13.87 -34.38 -5.88
CA GLU A 206 -15.08 -33.58 -5.70
C GLU A 206 -15.23 -33.02 -4.27
N SER A 207 -14.52 -33.61 -3.30
CA SER A 207 -14.54 -33.18 -1.89
C SER A 207 -13.53 -32.08 -1.57
N LEU A 208 -12.65 -31.73 -2.52
CA LEU A 208 -11.75 -30.60 -2.36
C LEU A 208 -12.52 -29.28 -2.23
N ASN A 209 -11.94 -28.32 -1.50
CA ASN A 209 -12.53 -27.01 -1.31
C ASN A 209 -12.37 -26.15 -2.57
N TRP A 210 -13.13 -26.47 -3.62
CA TRP A 210 -13.11 -25.76 -4.89
C TRP A 210 -13.70 -24.36 -4.77
N ALA A 211 -13.10 -23.41 -5.47
CA ALA A 211 -13.60 -22.05 -5.52
C ALA A 211 -15.04 -22.05 -6.07
N THR A 212 -15.98 -21.49 -5.30
CA THR A 212 -17.42 -21.46 -5.65
C THR A 212 -18.02 -22.83 -5.99
N SER A 213 -17.41 -23.92 -5.51
CA SER A 213 -17.79 -25.31 -5.86
C SER A 213 -17.78 -25.60 -7.37
N ILE A 214 -16.94 -24.91 -8.14
CA ILE A 214 -16.77 -25.15 -9.57
C ILE A 214 -15.72 -26.25 -9.79
N TYR A 215 -16.19 -27.44 -10.12
CA TYR A 215 -15.36 -28.58 -10.51
C TYR A 215 -16.10 -29.51 -11.47
N SER A 216 -15.34 -30.39 -12.10
CA SER A 216 -15.79 -31.55 -12.86
C SER A 216 -15.06 -32.79 -12.34
N SER A 217 -15.38 -33.96 -12.90
CA SER A 217 -14.69 -35.20 -12.55
C SER A 217 -13.22 -35.26 -12.98
N GLN A 218 -12.71 -34.28 -13.74
CA GLN A 218 -11.33 -34.26 -14.25
C GLN A 218 -10.66 -32.88 -14.12
N SER A 219 -11.37 -31.88 -13.59
CA SER A 219 -10.84 -30.53 -13.47
C SER A 219 -11.52 -29.76 -12.34
N GLY A 220 -10.90 -28.69 -11.90
CA GLY A 220 -11.47 -27.81 -10.88
C GLY A 220 -10.92 -26.40 -10.96
N LEU A 221 -11.71 -25.45 -10.48
CA LEU A 221 -11.31 -24.04 -10.43
C LEU A 221 -10.56 -23.77 -9.14
N ARG A 222 -9.27 -23.48 -9.27
CA ARG A 222 -8.40 -23.08 -8.17
C ARG A 222 -8.40 -21.57 -8.02
N GLN A 223 -8.49 -21.10 -6.78
CA GLN A 223 -8.43 -19.68 -6.44
C GLN A 223 -7.13 -19.37 -5.71
N VAL A 224 -6.50 -18.26 -6.10
CA VAL A 224 -5.41 -17.64 -5.37
C VAL A 224 -5.88 -16.26 -4.94
N TRP A 225 -6.08 -16.08 -3.65
CA TRP A 225 -6.50 -14.83 -3.06
C TRP A 225 -5.31 -14.15 -2.39
N CYS A 226 -5.18 -12.85 -2.60
CA CYS A 226 -4.18 -12.00 -1.97
C CYS A 226 -4.88 -10.85 -1.24
N ARG A 227 -4.60 -10.72 0.06
CA ARG A 227 -4.91 -9.55 0.86
C ARG A 227 -3.65 -8.73 1.06
N PHE A 228 -3.79 -7.42 1.05
CA PHE A 228 -2.70 -6.54 1.40
C PHE A 228 -3.19 -5.37 2.25
N GLU A 229 -2.36 -5.02 3.22
CA GLU A 229 -2.66 -4.02 4.23
C GLU A 229 -1.44 -3.12 4.38
N PHE A 230 -1.67 -1.82 4.55
CA PHE A 230 -0.58 -0.88 4.75
C PHE A 230 -1.06 0.35 5.53
N GLN A 231 -0.13 1.13 6.06
CA GLN A 231 -0.42 2.41 6.69
C GLN A 231 0.38 3.50 6.02
N LEU A 232 -0.22 4.67 5.80
CA LEU A 232 0.47 5.84 5.29
C LEU A 232 0.52 6.95 6.35
N VAL A 233 1.56 7.77 6.30
CA VAL A 233 1.78 8.94 7.15
C VAL A 233 2.08 10.17 6.29
N PRO A 234 1.72 11.40 6.72
CA PRO A 234 1.82 12.61 5.89
C PRO A 234 3.25 13.19 5.85
N ASP A 235 4.27 12.36 6.02
CA ASP A 235 5.67 12.77 6.04
C ASP A 235 6.50 11.60 5.51
N SER A 236 7.55 11.88 4.74
CA SER A 236 8.47 10.87 4.22
C SER A 236 9.72 10.70 5.08
N ASN A 237 9.90 11.53 6.12
CA ASN A 237 10.97 11.36 7.09
C ASN A 237 10.63 10.24 8.09
N VAL A 238 11.23 9.08 7.86
CA VAL A 238 11.11 7.87 8.68
C VAL A 238 11.36 8.13 10.17
N GLU A 239 12.28 9.03 10.52
CA GLU A 239 12.61 9.33 11.93
C GLU A 239 11.43 9.96 12.68
N LEU A 240 10.50 10.61 11.98
CA LEU A 240 9.31 11.21 12.57
C LEU A 240 8.15 10.22 12.68
N HIS A 241 8.20 9.07 12.01
CA HIS A 241 7.07 8.12 11.93
C HIS A 241 6.62 7.58 13.30
N ASP A 242 7.54 7.43 14.25
CA ASP A 242 7.21 7.03 15.63
C ASP A 242 6.40 8.11 16.35
N THR A 243 6.65 9.39 16.07
CA THR A 243 5.92 10.52 16.64
C THR A 243 4.59 10.82 15.91
N LEU A 244 4.47 10.32 14.69
CA LEU A 244 3.29 10.49 13.82
C LEU A 244 2.35 9.28 13.87
N GLN A 245 2.49 8.39 14.85
CA GLN A 245 1.66 7.18 14.96
C GLN A 245 0.16 7.48 14.97
N ASP A 246 -0.27 8.54 15.65
CA ASP A 246 -1.68 8.96 15.71
C ASP A 246 -2.22 9.54 14.38
N ARG A 247 -1.33 9.81 13.43
CA ARG A 247 -1.65 10.35 12.11
C ARG A 247 -1.59 9.28 11.01
N ALA A 248 -1.25 8.05 11.36
CA ALA A 248 -1.16 6.93 10.44
C ALA A 248 -2.57 6.47 10.01
N ASP A 249 -2.84 6.48 8.71
CA ASP A 249 -4.11 6.00 8.16
C ASP A 249 -3.93 4.58 7.60
N PRO A 250 -4.73 3.60 8.06
CA PRO A 250 -4.68 2.25 7.53
C PRO A 250 -5.50 2.10 6.24
N PHE A 251 -4.97 1.31 5.32
CA PHE A 251 -5.60 0.95 4.05
C PHE A 251 -5.55 -0.55 3.85
N PHE A 252 -6.58 -1.07 3.20
CA PHE A 252 -6.79 -2.49 2.99
C PHE A 252 -7.21 -2.73 1.55
N GLY A 253 -6.62 -3.72 0.91
CA GLY A 253 -6.95 -4.17 -0.43
C GLY A 253 -6.99 -5.69 -0.50
N SER A 254 -7.70 -6.20 -1.49
CA SER A 254 -7.68 -7.64 -1.77
C SER A 254 -8.04 -7.90 -3.22
N SER A 255 -7.38 -8.87 -3.82
CA SER A 255 -7.70 -9.35 -5.17
C SER A 255 -7.52 -10.87 -5.24
N ALA A 256 -8.13 -11.49 -6.23
CA ALA A 256 -8.02 -12.93 -6.46
C ALA A 256 -7.94 -13.24 -7.95
N ILE A 257 -7.19 -14.29 -8.26
CA ILE A 257 -7.15 -14.91 -9.58
C ILE A 257 -7.68 -16.34 -9.50
N TYR A 258 -8.19 -16.81 -10.62
CA TYR A 258 -8.74 -18.14 -10.76
C TYR A 258 -8.12 -18.82 -11.97
N TYR A 259 -7.73 -20.07 -11.82
CA TYR A 259 -7.20 -20.87 -12.91
C TYR A 259 -7.67 -22.31 -12.79
N GLN A 260 -7.73 -22.99 -13.93
CA GLN A 260 -8.14 -24.38 -13.97
C GLN A 260 -6.95 -25.27 -13.62
N ILE A 261 -7.21 -26.29 -12.80
CA ILE A 261 -6.33 -27.44 -12.63
C ILE A 261 -7.04 -28.70 -13.12
N THR A 262 -6.27 -29.67 -13.60
CA THR A 262 -6.76 -30.96 -14.08
C THR A 262 -6.24 -32.07 -13.18
N GLU A 263 -7.02 -33.14 -13.05
CA GLU A 263 -6.61 -34.33 -12.30
C GLU A 263 -5.34 -34.97 -12.87
#